data_AF-A0A957DD74-F1
#
_entry.id   AF-A0A957DD74-F1
#
_cell.length_a   1.000
_cell.length_b   1.000
_cell.length_c   1.000
_cell.angle_alpha   90.00
_cell.angle_beta   90.00
_cell.angle_gamma   90.00
#
_symmetry.space_group_name_H-M   'P 1'
#
loop_
_entity.id
_entity.type
_entity.pdbx_description
1 polymer ?
#
loop_
_entity_poly.entity_id
_entity_poly.type
_entity_poly.pdbx_seq_one_letter_code
_entity_poly.pdbx_strand_id
1 'polypeptide(L)'
;LRVMGEPPMSLMAIGADNLDIYEVGDEMTARGWHLDRQQFPPTLHLTVNHLHAGRETDFLADLTAAAAAARRPSLQKWGNKVLVRSARLAAKWLPDSLVSRLTGRASALVGGGNAGLPQRSAAMYGMMGSLPNRGDLQEVVLDLVEQFTEAQ
;
A
#
# COMPACT_ATOMS: atom_id res chain seq x y z
N LEU A 1 -4.69 15.17 -8.14
CA LEU A 1 -3.42 14.43 -8.27
C LEU A 1 -2.36 15.43 -8.69
N ARG A 2 -1.12 15.26 -8.26
CA ARG A 2 -0.01 16.10 -8.72
C ARG A 2 1.22 15.23 -8.96
N VAL A 3 2.07 15.64 -9.89
CA VAL A 3 3.42 15.10 -9.98
C VAL A 3 4.26 15.70 -8.85
N MET A 4 5.08 14.87 -8.23
CA MET A 4 5.98 15.30 -7.15
C MET A 4 7.28 15.84 -7.75
N GLY A 5 7.53 17.15 -7.57
CA GLY A 5 8.69 17.82 -8.15
C GLY A 5 8.62 17.96 -9.67
N GLU A 6 9.78 18.12 -10.29
CA GLU A 6 9.96 18.24 -11.74
C GLU A 6 10.88 17.10 -12.23
N PRO A 7 10.32 15.95 -12.63
CA PRO A 7 11.12 14.78 -12.99
C PRO A 7 11.87 15.05 -14.31
N PRO A 8 13.22 14.95 -14.34
CA PRO A 8 13.99 15.26 -15.54
C PRO A 8 13.93 14.15 -16.60
N MET A 9 13.47 12.95 -16.21
CA MET A 9 13.48 11.74 -17.03
C MET A 9 12.20 10.92 -16.78
N SER A 10 12.21 9.64 -17.19
CA SER A 10 11.03 8.78 -17.25
C SER A 10 10.47 8.30 -15.91
N LEU A 11 11.07 8.68 -14.79
CA LEU A 11 10.67 8.24 -13.46
C LEU A 11 9.88 9.36 -12.76
N MET A 12 8.63 9.06 -12.42
CA MET A 12 7.68 10.02 -11.88
C MET A 12 7.04 9.49 -10.60
N ALA A 13 6.74 10.39 -9.67
CA ALA A 13 5.90 10.09 -8.51
C ALA A 13 4.63 10.94 -8.55
N ILE A 14 3.48 10.30 -8.31
CA ILE A 14 2.15 10.91 -8.31
C ILE A 14 1.65 10.94 -6.86
N GLY A 15 1.37 12.15 -6.37
CA GLY A 15 0.79 12.38 -5.04
C GLY A 15 -0.64 12.92 -5.09
N ALA A 16 -1.26 13.03 -3.91
CA ALA A 16 -2.55 13.66 -3.73
C ALA A 16 -2.64 14.39 -2.39
N ASP A 17 -3.31 15.56 -2.37
CA ASP A 17 -3.50 16.36 -1.15
C ASP A 17 -4.78 15.98 -0.38
N ASN A 18 -5.84 15.60 -1.11
CA ASN A 18 -7.18 15.40 -0.55
C ASN A 18 -7.78 14.03 -0.93
N LEU A 19 -6.92 13.05 -1.17
CA LEU A 19 -7.31 11.71 -1.59
C LEU A 19 -6.29 10.69 -1.09
N ASP A 20 -6.75 9.51 -0.68
CA ASP A 20 -5.83 8.40 -0.37
C ASP A 20 -5.22 7.89 -1.68
N ILE A 21 -3.93 8.18 -1.86
CA ILE A 21 -3.18 7.83 -3.07
C ILE A 21 -3.05 6.31 -3.25
N TYR A 22 -3.11 5.53 -2.17
CA TYR A 22 -3.06 4.07 -2.26
C TYR A 22 -4.40 3.49 -2.71
N GLU A 23 -5.53 4.12 -2.35
CA GLU A 23 -6.83 3.75 -2.94
C GLU A 23 -6.84 4.00 -4.45
N VAL A 24 -6.24 5.09 -4.92
CA VAL A 24 -6.03 5.31 -6.36
C VAL A 24 -5.20 4.18 -6.97
N GLY A 25 -4.14 3.75 -6.28
CA GLY A 25 -3.33 2.61 -6.71
C GLY A 25 -4.11 1.30 -6.81
N ASP A 26 -5.02 1.04 -5.87
CA ASP A 26 -5.93 -0.12 -5.90
C ASP A 26 -6.90 -0.05 -7.09
N GLU A 27 -7.50 1.12 -7.34
CA GLU A 27 -8.40 1.32 -8.49
C GLU A 27 -7.67 1.23 -9.83
N MET A 28 -6.42 1.70 -9.90
CA MET A 28 -5.54 1.52 -11.06
C MET A 28 -5.19 0.04 -11.27
N THR A 29 -4.87 -0.69 -10.20
CA THR A 29 -4.59 -2.14 -10.24
C THR A 29 -5.81 -2.91 -10.77
N ALA A 30 -7.01 -2.54 -10.34
CA ALA A 30 -8.26 -3.13 -10.84
C ALA A 30 -8.51 -2.88 -12.35
N ARG A 31 -7.82 -1.90 -12.94
CA ARG A 31 -7.83 -1.58 -14.39
C ARG A 31 -6.65 -2.17 -15.13
N GLY A 32 -5.81 -2.96 -14.46
CA GLY A 32 -4.62 -3.58 -15.04
C GLY A 32 -3.36 -2.72 -14.96
N TRP A 33 -3.44 -1.52 -14.38
CA TRP A 33 -2.28 -0.64 -14.18
C TRP A 33 -1.61 -0.92 -12.84
N HIS A 34 -0.37 -1.41 -12.91
CA HIS A 34 0.42 -1.74 -11.72
C HIS A 34 1.42 -0.61 -11.48
N LEU A 35 1.17 0.15 -10.41
CA LEU A 35 2.01 1.27 -10.00
C LEU A 35 2.64 0.94 -8.64
N ASP A 36 3.91 1.30 -8.49
CA ASP A 36 4.64 1.05 -7.25
C ASP A 36 4.16 2.02 -6.17
N ARG A 37 3.84 1.51 -4.98
CA ARG A 37 3.35 2.33 -3.86
C ARG A 37 4.52 2.73 -2.97
N GLN A 38 4.86 4.02 -2.92
CA GLN A 38 5.93 4.52 -2.05
C GLN A 38 5.37 5.17 -0.79
N GLN A 39 6.20 5.21 0.25
CA GLN A 39 5.88 5.80 1.55
C GLN A 39 6.84 6.95 1.86
N PHE A 40 6.40 7.89 2.71
CA PHE A 40 7.21 9.01 3.21
C PHE A 40 7.80 9.95 2.13
N PRO A 41 6.98 10.61 1.31
CA PRO A 41 5.52 10.75 1.41
C PRO A 41 4.73 9.66 0.65
N PRO A 42 3.43 9.48 0.94
CA PRO A 42 2.58 8.58 0.16
C PRO A 42 2.50 8.99 -1.31
N THR A 43 2.94 8.13 -2.22
CA THR A 43 2.89 8.37 -3.68
C THR A 43 2.68 7.07 -4.46
N LEU A 44 2.24 7.20 -5.71
CA LEU A 44 2.35 6.16 -6.73
C LEU A 44 3.53 6.48 -7.64
N HIS A 45 4.43 5.53 -7.79
CA HIS A 45 5.61 5.62 -8.62
C HIS A 45 5.38 4.95 -9.96
N LEU A 46 5.84 5.62 -11.02
CA LEU A 46 5.71 5.23 -12.40
C LEU A 46 7.06 5.38 -13.08
N THR A 47 7.55 4.29 -13.66
CA THR A 47 8.69 4.33 -14.59
C THR A 47 8.18 4.17 -16.01
N VAL A 48 8.27 5.23 -16.80
CA VAL A 48 7.93 5.21 -18.23
C VAL A 48 9.07 4.55 -19.01
N ASN A 49 8.74 3.69 -19.96
CA ASN A 49 9.70 3.04 -20.84
C ASN A 49 9.07 2.93 -22.24
N HIS A 50 9.81 2.40 -23.20
CA HIS A 50 9.35 2.33 -24.59
C HIS A 50 8.05 1.53 -24.78
N LEU A 51 7.76 0.53 -23.93
CA LEU A 51 6.55 -0.29 -24.03
C LEU A 51 5.27 0.50 -23.69
N HIS A 52 5.40 1.66 -23.05
CA HIS A 52 4.26 2.52 -22.70
C HIS A 52 3.88 3.50 -23.83
N ALA A 53 4.65 3.57 -24.91
CA ALA A 53 4.37 4.47 -26.02
C ALA A 53 3.01 4.16 -26.68
N GLY A 54 2.16 5.19 -26.83
CA GLY A 54 0.82 5.06 -27.41
C GLY A 54 -0.25 4.63 -26.41
N ARG A 55 0.08 4.52 -25.11
CA ARG A 55 -0.87 4.19 -24.03
C ARG A 55 -1.14 5.36 -23.09
N GLU A 56 -0.56 6.52 -23.35
CA GLU A 56 -0.69 7.71 -22.51
C GLU A 56 -2.15 8.16 -22.34
N THR A 57 -2.95 8.10 -23.40
CA THR A 57 -4.35 8.50 -23.35
C THR A 57 -5.17 7.54 -22.48
N ASP A 58 -4.99 6.24 -22.66
CA ASP A 58 -5.66 5.20 -21.87
C ASP A 58 -5.27 5.31 -20.39
N PHE A 59 -3.98 5.47 -20.12
CA PHE A 59 -3.46 5.62 -18.76
C PHE A 59 -4.08 6.84 -18.06
N LEU A 60 -4.13 8.00 -18.73
CA LEU A 60 -4.69 9.22 -18.15
C LEU A 60 -6.21 9.13 -17.94
N ALA A 61 -6.93 8.48 -18.86
CA ALA A 61 -8.36 8.22 -18.72
C ALA A 61 -8.65 7.33 -17.51
N ASP A 62 -7.91 6.22 -17.37
CA ASP A 62 -8.05 5.29 -16.26
C ASP A 62 -7.61 5.90 -14.93
N LEU A 63 -6.54 6.70 -14.92
CA LEU A 63 -6.09 7.43 -13.73
C LEU A 63 -7.15 8.43 -13.25
N THR A 64 -7.82 9.10 -14.19
CA THR A 64 -8.93 10.01 -13.87
C THR A 64 -10.12 9.24 -13.29
N ALA A 65 -10.49 8.11 -13.90
CA ALA A 65 -11.57 7.25 -13.41
C ALA A 65 -11.25 6.62 -12.05
N ALA A 66 -10.00 6.19 -11.82
CA ALA A 66 -9.50 5.66 -10.57
C ALA A 66 -9.54 6.71 -9.46
N ALA A 67 -9.09 7.94 -9.74
CA ALA A 67 -9.17 9.04 -8.79
C ALA A 67 -10.63 9.38 -8.42
N ALA A 68 -11.55 9.35 -9.39
CA ALA A 68 -12.97 9.56 -9.13
C ALA A 68 -13.58 8.43 -8.27
N ALA A 69 -13.23 7.18 -8.54
CA ALA A 69 -13.67 6.02 -7.75
C ALA A 69 -13.10 6.06 -6.32
N ALA A 70 -11.83 6.42 -6.15
CA ALA A 70 -11.20 6.61 -4.85
C ALA A 70 -11.87 7.74 -4.03
N ARG A 71 -12.39 8.79 -4.68
CA ARG A 71 -13.13 9.85 -3.99
C ARG A 71 -14.51 9.42 -3.50
N ARG A 72 -15.11 8.40 -4.10
CA ARG A 72 -16.46 7.96 -3.72
C ARG A 72 -16.41 7.31 -2.34
N PRO A 73 -17.27 7.75 -1.41
CA PRO A 73 -17.43 7.06 -0.14
C PRO A 73 -18.02 5.67 -0.41
N SER A 74 -17.47 4.64 0.20
CA SER A 74 -18.06 3.30 0.17
C SER A 74 -18.27 2.80 1.59
N LEU A 75 -19.32 1.99 1.79
CA LEU A 75 -19.61 1.35 3.08
C LEU A 75 -18.42 0.52 3.57
N GLN A 76 -17.71 -0.12 2.64
CA GLN A 76 -16.51 -0.90 2.92
C GLN A 76 -15.35 -0.03 3.42
N LYS A 77 -15.16 1.18 2.86
CA LYS A 77 -14.17 2.16 3.36
C LYS A 77 -14.49 2.65 4.75
N TRP A 78 -15.78 2.88 5.04
CA TRP A 78 -16.22 3.30 6.36
C TRP A 78 -15.99 2.19 7.39
N GLY A 79 -16.38 0.95 7.08
CA GLY A 79 -16.13 -0.23 7.93
C GLY A 79 -14.65 -0.42 8.24
N ASN A 80 -13.78 -0.38 7.23
CA ASN A 80 -12.33 -0.48 7.42
C ASN A 80 -11.77 0.66 8.27
N LYS A 81 -12.24 1.89 8.09
CA LYS A 81 -11.78 3.05 8.88
C LYS A 81 -12.22 2.94 10.35
N VAL A 82 -13.43 2.46 10.60
CA VAL A 82 -13.92 2.18 11.96
C VAL A 82 -13.08 1.08 12.60
N LEU A 83 -12.85 -0.03 11.89
CA LEU A 83 -12.04 -1.15 12.36
C LEU A 83 -10.60 -0.74 12.68
N VAL A 84 -9.94 0.02 11.79
CA VAL A 84 -8.56 0.50 12.01
C VAL A 84 -8.51 1.46 13.19
N ARG A 85 -9.51 2.33 13.36
CA ARG A 85 -9.59 3.22 14.53
C ARG A 85 -9.80 2.46 15.83
N SER A 86 -10.70 1.48 15.85
CA SER A 86 -10.92 0.64 17.03
C SER A 86 -9.69 -0.21 17.34
N ALA A 87 -9.01 -0.72 16.33
CA ALA A 87 -7.76 -1.48 16.49
C ALA A 87 -6.64 -0.61 17.09
N ARG A 88 -6.44 0.62 16.60
CA ARG A 88 -5.47 1.57 17.18
C ARG A 88 -5.80 1.96 18.62
N LEU A 89 -7.09 2.17 18.91
CA LEU A 89 -7.53 2.44 20.28
C LEU A 89 -7.27 1.23 21.17
N ALA A 90 -7.67 0.04 20.75
CA ALA A 90 -7.45 -1.18 21.52
C ALA A 90 -5.95 -1.45 21.77
N ALA A 91 -5.11 -1.28 20.75
CA ALA A 91 -3.65 -1.43 20.86
C ALA A 91 -3.01 -0.46 21.87
N LYS A 92 -3.62 0.71 22.12
CA LYS A 92 -3.14 1.65 23.16
C LYS A 92 -3.42 1.17 24.58
N TRP A 93 -4.39 0.27 24.77
CA TRP A 93 -4.88 -0.16 26.09
C TRP A 93 -4.68 -1.66 26.36
N LEU A 94 -4.17 -2.42 25.38
CA LEU A 94 -3.95 -3.86 25.50
C LEU A 94 -2.51 -4.17 25.92
N PRO A 95 -2.28 -5.15 26.81
CA PRO A 95 -0.93 -5.63 27.14
C PRO A 95 -0.23 -6.23 25.91
N ASP A 96 1.09 -6.04 25.81
CA ASP A 96 1.90 -6.47 24.65
C ASP A 96 1.79 -7.98 24.33
N SER A 97 1.53 -8.80 25.35
CA SER A 97 1.33 -10.25 25.22
C SER A 97 0.04 -10.67 24.51
N LEU A 98 -0.98 -9.80 24.49
CA LEU A 98 -2.23 -10.03 23.77
C LEU A 98 -2.13 -9.55 22.32
N VAL A 99 -1.42 -8.44 22.11
CA VAL A 99 -1.18 -7.88 20.77
C VAL A 99 -0.38 -8.86 19.93
N SER A 100 0.70 -9.44 20.46
CA SER A 100 1.54 -10.43 19.76
C SER A 100 0.77 -11.70 19.37
N ARG A 101 -0.18 -12.16 20.20
CA ARG A 101 -1.04 -13.32 19.88
C ARG A 101 -2.09 -13.00 18.81
N LEU A 102 -2.56 -11.76 18.76
CA LEU A 102 -3.50 -11.27 17.74
C LEU A 102 -2.79 -11.05 16.40
N THR A 103 -1.62 -10.39 16.40
CA THR A 103 -0.82 -10.17 15.18
C THR A 103 -0.26 -11.47 14.63
N GLY A 104 0.20 -12.39 15.47
CA GLY A 104 0.67 -13.71 15.00
C GLY A 104 -0.42 -14.52 14.28
N ARG A 105 -1.68 -14.41 14.72
CA ARG A 105 -2.82 -15.05 14.04
C ARG A 105 -3.29 -14.30 12.79
N ALA A 106 -3.25 -12.96 12.82
CA ALA A 106 -3.58 -12.14 11.66
C ALA A 106 -2.54 -12.28 10.54
N SER A 107 -1.24 -12.32 10.86
CA SER A 107 -0.17 -12.62 9.90
C SER A 107 -0.27 -14.03 9.33
N ALA A 108 -0.69 -15.03 10.11
CA ALA A 108 -0.97 -16.35 9.55
C ALA A 108 -2.16 -16.36 8.58
N LEU A 109 -3.15 -15.49 8.78
CA LEU A 109 -4.30 -15.32 7.87
C LEU A 109 -3.99 -14.44 6.65
N VAL A 110 -3.05 -13.51 6.76
CA VAL A 110 -2.66 -12.57 5.69
C VAL A 110 -1.45 -13.07 4.89
N GLY A 111 -0.59 -13.90 5.48
CA GLY A 111 0.65 -14.42 4.90
C GLY A 111 0.73 -15.95 4.77
N GLY A 112 -0.29 -16.70 5.21
CA GLY A 112 -0.28 -18.16 5.26
C GLY A 112 -1.23 -18.80 4.26
N GLY A 113 -0.79 -18.96 3.01
CA GLY A 113 -1.29 -19.98 2.09
C GLY A 113 -1.68 -19.45 0.72
N ASN A 114 -0.84 -19.71 -0.30
CA ASN A 114 -1.09 -19.73 -1.77
C ASN A 114 -2.03 -18.68 -2.42
N ALA A 115 -2.48 -17.67 -1.70
CA ALA A 115 -3.23 -16.55 -2.22
C ALA A 115 -2.21 -15.47 -2.58
N GLY A 116 -2.09 -15.18 -3.87
CA GLY A 116 -1.27 -14.08 -4.36
C GLY A 116 -1.56 -12.76 -3.64
N LEU A 117 -0.61 -11.84 -3.72
CA LEU A 117 -0.68 -10.50 -3.11
C LEU A 117 -2.10 -9.90 -3.21
N PRO A 118 -2.68 -9.39 -2.11
CA PRO A 118 -4.03 -8.85 -2.13
C PRO A 118 -4.12 -7.71 -3.16
N GLN A 119 -5.06 -7.86 -4.11
CA GLN A 119 -5.24 -6.93 -5.23
C GLN A 119 -5.59 -5.50 -4.78
N ARG A 120 -6.04 -5.35 -3.52
CA ARG A 120 -6.23 -4.07 -2.84
C ARG A 120 -5.36 -4.02 -1.59
N SER A 121 -4.36 -3.16 -1.58
CA SER A 121 -3.34 -3.08 -0.52
C SER A 121 -3.31 -1.73 0.19
N ALA A 122 -4.20 -0.79 -0.15
CA ALA A 122 -4.22 0.55 0.46
C ALA A 122 -4.22 0.55 1.99
N ALA A 123 -5.02 -0.33 2.60
CA ALA A 123 -5.07 -0.47 4.06
C ALA A 123 -3.74 -0.92 4.67
N MET A 124 -2.99 -1.80 3.98
CA MET A 124 -1.66 -2.26 4.44
C MET A 124 -0.65 -1.12 4.43
N TYR A 125 -0.56 -0.37 3.32
CA TYR A 125 0.35 0.77 3.21
C TYR A 125 0.01 1.89 4.21
N GLY A 126 -1.29 2.16 4.42
CA GLY A 126 -1.74 3.13 5.43
C GLY A 126 -1.39 2.73 6.87
N MET A 127 -1.39 1.43 7.18
CA MET A 127 -0.96 0.90 8.47
C MET A 127 0.56 1.01 8.65
N MET A 128 1.34 0.62 7.63
CA MET A 128 2.80 0.66 7.68
C MET A 128 3.35 2.08 7.89
N GLY A 129 2.74 3.09 7.26
CA GLY A 129 3.09 4.50 7.48
C GLY A 129 2.78 5.02 8.90
N SER A 130 2.02 4.28 9.70
CA SER A 130 1.62 4.67 11.08
C SER A 130 2.36 3.93 12.19
N LEU A 131 3.21 2.96 11.86
CA LEU A 131 3.97 2.20 12.85
C LEU A 131 5.21 2.99 13.30
N PRO A 132 5.37 3.25 14.61
CA PRO A 132 6.46 4.09 15.12
C PRO A 132 7.80 3.36 15.29
N ASN A 133 7.88 2.04 15.08
CA ASN A 133 9.06 1.25 15.44
C ASN A 133 9.73 0.62 14.22
N ARG A 134 10.81 1.25 13.74
CA ARG A 134 11.62 0.79 12.60
C ARG A 134 12.68 -0.26 12.98
N GLY A 135 12.76 -0.66 14.25
CA GLY A 135 13.66 -1.71 14.73
C GLY A 135 13.33 -3.10 14.16
N ASP A 136 12.04 -3.40 14.01
CA ASP A 136 11.54 -4.70 13.51
C ASP A 136 11.88 -4.95 12.02
N LEU A 137 12.13 -3.91 11.23
CA LEU A 137 12.41 -4.08 9.80
C LEU A 137 13.81 -4.64 9.56
N GLN A 138 14.76 -4.35 10.45
CA GLN A 138 16.09 -4.95 10.35
C GLN A 138 16.02 -6.43 10.68
N GLU A 139 15.30 -6.82 11.74
CA GLU A 139 15.09 -8.23 12.10
C GLU A 139 14.34 -8.99 11.01
N VAL A 140 13.26 -8.44 10.44
CA VAL A 140 12.54 -9.10 9.34
C VAL A 140 13.39 -9.23 8.07
N VAL A 141 14.26 -8.26 7.78
CA VAL A 141 15.21 -8.35 6.67
C VAL A 141 16.33 -9.34 6.97
N LEU A 142 16.83 -9.39 8.20
CA LEU A 142 17.82 -10.37 8.66
C LEU A 142 17.25 -11.79 8.60
N ASP A 143 16.05 -12.03 9.11
CA ASP A 143 15.34 -13.32 9.05
C ASP A 143 15.13 -13.76 7.59
N LEU A 144 14.78 -12.84 6.70
CA LEU A 144 14.60 -13.14 5.28
C LEU A 144 15.94 -13.46 4.60
N VAL A 145 17.00 -12.71 4.91
CA VAL A 145 18.34 -12.97 4.39
C VAL A 145 18.90 -14.29 4.94
N GLU A 146 18.71 -14.58 6.22
CA GLU A 146 19.06 -15.86 6.85
C GLU A 146 18.28 -16.99 6.20
N GLN A 147 16.99 -16.83 5.92
CA GLN A 147 16.19 -17.83 5.20
C GLN A 147 16.71 -18.09 3.77
N PHE A 148 17.24 -17.08 3.07
CA PHE A 148 17.92 -17.27 1.78
C PHE A 148 19.33 -17.87 1.92
N THR A 149 19.94 -17.78 3.09
CA THR A 149 21.32 -18.21 3.34
C THR A 149 21.40 -19.60 3.98
N GLU A 150 20.38 -20.03 4.72
CA GLU A 150 20.28 -21.36 5.34
C GLU A 150 19.77 -22.46 4.39
N ALA A 151 19.37 -22.10 3.16
CA ALA A 151 19.01 -23.07 2.14
C ALA A 151 20.21 -23.42 1.23
N GLN A 152 21.20 -24.13 1.77
CA GLN A 152 22.01 -25.16 1.08
C GLN A 152 22.44 -26.26 2.05
#